data_AF-A1WP37-F1
#
_entry.id   AF-A1WP37-F1
#
_cell.length_a   1.000
_cell.length_b   1.000
_cell.length_c   1.000
_cell.angle_alpha   90.00
_cell.angle_beta   90.00
_cell.angle_gamma   90.00
#
_symmetry.space_group_name_H-M   'P 1'
#
loop_
_entity.id
_entity.type
_entity.pdbx_description
1 polymer ?
#
loop_
_entity_poly.entity_id
_entity_poly.type
_entity_poly.pdbx_seq_one_letter_code
_entity_poly.pdbx_strand_id
1 'polypeptide(L)'
;MVSIALRWMLSFDRFQPLHRHRIGLTITSPKHSMTTALTETMQASAQARQVLEELDEAAKLAQEAVEAVAPHSGARNADAAEPAPAQASEADRIRLFIQRAARQRNQGREEMKRQYAATMVVERELKIFDPHIASSVTRFLALTDKTLYLLGRIGGQYMTEAQIDKVRASIQERVTEYANEGRHSLDAAAELNRKGRDSRPMWIEPHYTGAALDENFQVKSRLTLALVDAAKHWDEAIRLMCEMEFNACASESQIGEMRIRERRQFAGLNRLCASVVMGMSRRSHAGTARRSTSGANGLEGEGSTADGSFDAADTSQKENPDSATT
;
A
#
# COMPACT_ATOMS: atom_id res chain seq x y z
N MET A 1 14.03 -26.03 11.96
CA MET A 1 13.13 -24.92 12.33
C MET A 1 11.71 -25.41 12.15
N VAL A 2 10.91 -25.53 13.21
CA VAL A 2 9.51 -26.00 13.10
C VAL A 2 8.66 -24.84 12.60
N SER A 3 7.89 -25.07 11.53
CA SER A 3 7.08 -24.02 10.91
C SER A 3 6.01 -23.48 11.87
N ILE A 4 5.85 -22.16 11.91
CA ILE A 4 4.84 -21.47 12.72
C ILE A 4 3.41 -21.90 12.31
N ALA A 5 3.23 -22.41 11.08
CA ALA A 5 1.98 -23.01 10.62
C ALA A 5 1.52 -24.21 11.50
N LEU A 6 2.44 -25.05 12.00
CA LEU A 6 2.07 -26.15 12.91
C LEU A 6 1.56 -25.66 14.27
N ARG A 7 1.96 -24.46 14.72
CA ARG A 7 1.55 -23.92 16.02
C ARG A 7 0.07 -23.51 16.02
N TRP A 8 -0.47 -23.14 14.87
CA TRP A 8 -1.89 -22.85 14.70
C TRP A 8 -2.76 -24.11 14.68
N MET A 9 -2.36 -25.18 13.98
CA MET A 9 -3.14 -26.45 13.99
C MET A 9 -3.36 -27.00 15.40
N LEU A 10 -2.36 -26.94 16.28
CA LEU A 10 -2.44 -27.48 17.65
C LEU A 10 -3.22 -26.60 18.64
N SER A 11 -3.62 -25.39 18.25
CA SER A 11 -4.42 -24.49 19.11
C SER A 11 -5.93 -24.59 18.86
N PHE A 12 -6.35 -25.28 17.80
CA PHE A 12 -7.77 -25.44 17.41
C PHE A 12 -8.47 -26.66 18.04
N ASP A 13 -7.76 -27.56 18.72
CA ASP A 13 -8.32 -28.77 19.38
C ASP A 13 -9.20 -28.50 20.62
N ARG A 14 -9.60 -27.24 20.86
CA ARG A 14 -10.57 -26.86 21.91
C ARG A 14 -11.90 -26.38 21.34
N PHE A 15 -12.51 -27.20 20.49
CA PHE A 15 -13.92 -27.07 20.16
C PHE A 15 -14.78 -27.46 21.37
N GLN A 16 -15.47 -26.50 21.98
CA GLN A 16 -16.56 -26.79 22.93
C GLN A 16 -17.84 -26.02 22.56
N PRO A 17 -19.00 -26.69 22.49
CA PRO A 17 -20.27 -26.03 22.18
C PRO A 17 -20.83 -25.32 23.43
N LEU A 18 -21.10 -24.02 23.31
CA LEU A 18 -21.77 -23.24 24.36
C LEU A 18 -23.30 -23.51 24.35
N HIS A 19 -23.87 -23.77 25.52
CA HIS A 19 -25.26 -24.18 25.67
C HIS A 19 -26.28 -23.04 25.41
N ARG A 20 -27.41 -23.41 24.79
CA ARG A 20 -28.58 -22.53 24.59
C ARG A 20 -29.25 -22.15 25.91
N HIS A 21 -29.62 -20.88 26.05
CA HIS A 21 -30.72 -20.45 26.92
C HIS A 21 -31.79 -19.69 26.13
N ARG A 22 -33.04 -19.80 26.57
CA ARG A 22 -34.27 -19.43 25.85
C ARG A 22 -35.10 -18.53 26.76
N ILE A 23 -35.40 -17.30 26.32
CA ILE A 23 -36.33 -16.37 27.01
C ILE A 23 -37.25 -15.74 25.94
N GLY A 24 -38.52 -15.51 26.29
CA GLY A 24 -39.60 -15.15 25.36
C GLY A 24 -39.87 -13.65 25.15
N LEU A 25 -41.00 -13.39 24.47
CA LEU A 25 -41.55 -12.07 24.06
C LEU A 25 -41.83 -11.13 25.26
N THR A 26 -42.09 -9.81 25.15
CA THR A 26 -42.91 -9.07 24.15
C THR A 26 -42.72 -7.52 24.27
N ILE A 27 -42.73 -6.77 23.14
CA ILE A 27 -43.20 -5.36 22.90
C ILE A 27 -42.90 -4.25 23.97
N THR A 28 -42.29 -3.06 23.69
CA THR A 28 -42.69 -1.98 22.74
C THR A 28 -41.54 -0.96 22.42
N SER A 29 -41.84 0.04 21.56
CA SER A 29 -41.10 1.31 21.32
C SER A 29 -41.02 2.24 22.58
N PRO A 30 -40.13 3.25 22.69
CA PRO A 30 -39.37 3.94 21.63
C PRO A 30 -37.86 4.09 21.91
N LYS A 31 -37.00 3.33 21.23
CA LYS A 31 -35.52 3.40 21.43
C LYS A 31 -34.69 3.65 20.17
N HIS A 32 -35.27 3.57 18.97
CA HIS A 32 -34.54 3.54 17.70
C HIS A 32 -33.72 4.80 17.32
N SER A 33 -33.87 5.95 17.98
CA SER A 33 -32.94 7.09 17.76
C SER A 33 -31.67 6.97 18.61
N MET A 34 -31.79 6.62 19.89
CA MET A 34 -30.63 6.41 20.77
C MET A 34 -29.86 5.13 20.41
N THR A 35 -30.53 4.05 19.98
CA THR A 35 -29.83 2.82 19.62
C THR A 35 -28.89 3.05 18.44
N THR A 36 -29.33 3.72 17.38
CA THR A 36 -28.47 3.99 16.20
C THR A 36 -27.27 4.85 16.56
N ALA A 37 -27.47 5.93 17.34
CA ALA A 37 -26.38 6.77 17.83
C ALA A 37 -25.40 6.01 18.75
N LEU A 38 -25.89 5.09 19.60
CA LEU A 38 -25.03 4.19 20.38
C LEU A 38 -24.28 3.19 19.49
N THR A 39 -24.92 2.62 18.47
CA THR A 39 -24.27 1.66 17.56
C THR A 39 -23.18 2.36 16.74
N GLU A 40 -23.43 3.58 16.26
CA GLU A 40 -22.43 4.42 15.58
C GLU A 40 -21.27 4.79 16.52
N THR A 41 -21.53 5.18 17.78
CA THR A 41 -20.44 5.43 18.75
C THR A 41 -19.71 4.15 19.16
N MET A 42 -20.38 3.00 19.24
CA MET A 42 -19.73 1.71 19.52
C MET A 42 -18.86 1.25 18.35
N GLN A 43 -19.33 1.35 17.10
CA GLN A 43 -18.54 1.08 15.90
C GLN A 43 -17.38 2.06 15.76
N ALA A 44 -17.60 3.35 16.02
CA ALA A 44 -16.51 4.33 16.09
C ALA A 44 -15.52 4.02 17.23
N SER A 45 -15.96 3.47 18.36
CA SER A 45 -15.07 3.06 19.46
C SER A 45 -14.27 1.78 19.13
N ALA A 46 -14.86 0.84 18.40
CA ALA A 46 -14.18 -0.36 17.92
C ALA A 46 -13.14 0.00 16.85
N GLN A 47 -13.52 0.84 15.87
CA GLN A 47 -12.58 1.42 14.91
C GLN A 47 -11.51 2.27 15.59
N ALA A 48 -11.82 3.03 16.65
CA ALA A 48 -10.82 3.80 17.40
C ALA A 48 -9.84 2.89 18.17
N ARG A 49 -10.30 1.80 18.79
CA ARG A 49 -9.44 0.80 19.45
C ARG A 49 -8.56 0.05 18.45
N GLN A 50 -9.14 -0.34 17.31
CA GLN A 50 -8.40 -0.96 16.23
C GLN A 50 -7.39 0.02 15.62
N VAL A 51 -7.74 1.30 15.46
CA VAL A 51 -6.80 2.35 15.06
C VAL A 51 -5.71 2.53 16.11
N LEU A 52 -6.00 2.49 17.41
CA LEU A 52 -4.98 2.54 18.48
C LEU A 52 -3.99 1.37 18.40
N GLU A 53 -4.47 0.17 18.12
CA GLU A 53 -3.61 -1.00 17.86
C GLU A 53 -2.78 -0.81 16.58
N GLU A 54 -3.39 -0.25 15.51
CA GLU A 54 -2.67 0.21 14.31
C GLU A 54 -1.65 1.35 14.61
N LEU A 55 -1.85 2.15 15.66
CA LEU A 55 -0.96 3.25 16.07
C LEU A 55 0.26 2.73 16.82
N ASP A 56 0.06 1.84 17.80
CA ASP A 56 1.16 1.26 18.59
C ASP A 56 2.07 0.40 17.71
N GLU A 57 1.50 -0.38 16.78
CA GLU A 57 2.31 -1.08 15.78
C GLU A 57 3.02 -0.10 14.84
N ALA A 58 2.36 0.94 14.34
CA ALA A 58 2.99 1.92 13.45
C ALA A 58 4.11 2.72 14.15
N ALA A 59 3.97 3.02 15.45
CA ALA A 59 4.97 3.69 16.27
C ALA A 59 6.18 2.78 16.52
N LYS A 60 5.94 1.55 16.97
CA LYS A 60 6.99 0.55 17.21
C LYS A 60 7.80 0.25 15.94
N LEU A 61 7.10 0.05 14.82
CA LEU A 61 7.72 -0.17 13.51
C LEU A 61 8.39 1.08 12.90
N ALA A 62 8.07 2.29 13.38
CA ALA A 62 8.78 3.51 13.00
C ALA A 62 10.06 3.69 13.84
N GLN A 63 10.03 3.30 15.12
CA GLN A 63 11.20 3.29 15.99
C GLN A 63 12.24 2.27 15.51
N GLU A 64 11.82 1.04 15.19
CA GLU A 64 12.67 0.02 14.54
C GLU A 64 13.32 0.53 13.23
N ALA A 65 12.63 1.38 12.47
CA ALA A 65 13.16 1.95 11.22
C ALA A 65 14.16 3.10 11.43
N VAL A 66 14.09 3.81 12.57
CA VAL A 66 15.10 4.81 12.97
C VAL A 66 16.37 4.11 13.47
N GLU A 67 16.21 3.04 14.25
CA GLU A 67 17.31 2.26 14.81
C GLU A 67 18.06 1.45 13.73
N ALA A 68 17.34 0.83 12.79
CA ALA A 68 17.95 0.02 11.71
C ALA A 68 18.71 0.84 10.63
N VAL A 69 18.59 2.17 10.61
CA VAL A 69 19.18 3.07 9.59
C VAL A 69 20.19 4.04 10.21
N ALA A 70 20.62 3.82 11.45
CA ALA A 70 21.63 4.63 12.13
C ALA A 70 23.06 4.05 11.97
N PRO A 71 23.84 4.42 10.94
CA PRO A 71 25.29 4.24 11.00
C PRO A 71 25.87 5.12 12.12
N HIS A 72 26.93 4.63 12.78
CA HIS A 72 27.69 5.43 13.73
C HIS A 72 28.42 6.57 13.00
N SER A 73 27.81 7.75 12.92
CA SER A 73 28.47 8.99 12.52
C SER A 73 27.93 10.17 13.33
N GLY A 74 28.73 10.63 14.29
CA GLY A 74 28.40 11.78 15.13
C GLY A 74 28.50 13.08 14.35
N ALA A 75 27.38 13.56 13.82
CA ALA A 75 27.17 14.96 13.41
C ALA A 75 25.66 15.25 13.37
N ARG A 76 25.10 15.73 14.49
CA ARG A 76 23.73 16.27 14.52
C ARG A 76 23.72 17.61 13.79
N ASN A 77 23.48 17.60 12.48
CA ASN A 77 22.99 18.80 11.80
C ASN A 77 21.55 19.04 12.25
N ALA A 78 21.43 19.85 13.30
CA ALA A 78 20.16 20.32 13.82
C ALA A 78 19.64 21.44 12.91
N ASP A 79 18.98 21.07 11.82
CA ASP A 79 18.02 21.96 11.16
C ASP A 79 16.93 21.16 10.44
N ALA A 80 15.69 21.67 10.49
CA ALA A 80 14.47 20.99 10.02
C ALA A 80 14.17 19.62 10.67
N ALA A 81 14.37 19.50 11.99
CA ALA A 81 13.58 18.56 12.78
C ALA A 81 12.18 19.17 12.99
N GLU A 82 11.12 18.53 12.46
CA GLU A 82 9.74 18.87 12.89
C GLU A 82 9.66 18.74 14.42
N PRO A 83 9.05 19.70 15.14
CA PRO A 83 8.98 19.64 16.59
C PRO A 83 8.21 18.39 17.02
N ALA A 84 8.89 17.49 17.75
CA ALA A 84 8.26 16.30 18.31
C ALA A 84 7.06 16.74 19.18
N PRO A 85 5.82 16.27 18.92
CA PRO A 85 4.63 16.73 19.61
C PRO A 85 4.54 16.09 21.00
N ALA A 86 5.39 16.55 21.91
CA ALA A 86 5.57 16.01 23.25
C ALA A 86 4.32 16.10 24.15
N GLN A 87 3.29 16.83 23.74
CA GLN A 87 2.01 16.98 24.46
C GLN A 87 0.76 16.93 23.56
N ALA A 88 0.83 16.33 22.36
CA ALA A 88 -0.40 16.06 21.60
C ALA A 88 -1.27 15.02 22.32
N SER A 89 -2.55 15.33 22.52
CA SER A 89 -3.51 14.42 23.13
C SER A 89 -3.66 13.15 22.29
N GLU A 90 -4.10 12.05 22.89
CA GLU A 90 -4.37 10.79 22.20
C GLU A 90 -5.31 10.99 20.99
N ALA A 91 -6.35 11.80 21.16
CA ALA A 91 -7.29 12.18 20.11
C ALA A 91 -6.62 12.96 18.95
N ASP A 92 -5.67 13.84 19.24
CA ASP A 92 -4.95 14.60 18.20
C ASP A 92 -3.94 13.72 17.46
N ARG A 93 -3.30 12.78 18.16
CA ARG A 93 -2.48 11.74 17.52
C ARG A 93 -3.33 10.91 16.55
N ILE A 94 -4.46 10.36 17.01
CA ILE A 94 -5.42 9.62 16.18
C ILE A 94 -5.84 10.44 14.95
N ARG A 95 -6.20 11.72 15.12
CA ARG A 95 -6.56 12.62 14.01
C ARG A 95 -5.45 12.76 12.98
N LEU A 96 -4.20 12.99 13.41
CA LEU A 96 -3.04 13.09 12.51
C LEU A 96 -2.82 11.79 11.71
N PHE A 97 -2.98 10.62 12.34
CA PHE A 97 -2.88 9.33 11.65
C PHE A 97 -4.02 9.11 10.64
N ILE A 98 -5.26 9.45 10.98
CA ILE A 98 -6.41 9.39 10.06
C ILE A 98 -6.17 10.31 8.85
N GLN A 99 -5.74 11.55 9.07
CA GLN A 99 -5.39 12.49 8.00
C GLN A 99 -4.25 11.97 7.11
N ARG A 100 -3.18 11.41 7.71
CA ARG A 100 -2.07 10.80 6.98
C ARG A 100 -2.52 9.62 6.13
N ALA A 101 -3.36 8.73 6.68
CA ALA A 101 -3.91 7.59 5.96
C ALA A 101 -4.82 8.03 4.81
N ALA A 102 -5.65 9.06 5.01
CA ALA A 102 -6.47 9.66 3.95
C ALA A 102 -5.62 10.26 2.83
N ARG A 103 -4.58 11.05 3.17
CA ARG A 103 -3.63 11.60 2.19
C ARG A 103 -2.94 10.50 1.38
N GLN A 104 -2.51 9.42 2.04
CA GLN A 104 -1.90 8.26 1.37
C GLN A 104 -2.89 7.52 0.46
N ARG A 105 -4.16 7.35 0.87
CA ARG A 105 -5.19 6.78 -0.01
C ARG A 105 -5.43 7.64 -1.24
N ASN A 106 -5.56 8.97 -1.07
CA ASN A 106 -5.79 9.87 -2.20
C ASN A 106 -4.61 9.85 -3.16
N GLN A 107 -3.38 10.02 -2.67
CA GLN A 107 -2.16 9.91 -3.48
C GLN A 107 -2.07 8.55 -4.19
N GLY A 108 -2.46 7.47 -3.51
CA GLY A 108 -2.51 6.13 -4.07
C GLY A 108 -3.51 5.98 -5.22
N ARG A 109 -4.74 6.50 -5.08
CA ARG A 109 -5.74 6.51 -6.17
C ARG A 109 -5.29 7.31 -7.38
N GLU A 110 -4.71 8.49 -7.17
CA GLU A 110 -4.14 9.30 -8.26
C GLU A 110 -3.04 8.54 -9.00
N GLU A 111 -2.18 7.82 -8.27
CA GLU A 111 -1.10 7.02 -8.87
C GLU A 111 -1.62 5.74 -9.55
N MET A 112 -2.71 5.13 -9.06
CA MET A 112 -3.38 4.00 -9.73
C MET A 112 -3.95 4.41 -11.09
N LYS A 113 -4.51 5.64 -11.18
CA LYS A 113 -5.10 6.20 -12.41
C LYS A 113 -4.06 6.80 -13.35
N ARG A 114 -2.78 6.83 -12.94
CA ARG A 114 -1.71 7.47 -13.70
C ARG A 114 -1.26 6.63 -14.89
N GLN A 115 -1.58 7.13 -16.07
CA GLN A 115 -1.07 6.61 -17.33
C GLN A 115 0.37 7.08 -17.59
N TYR A 116 1.16 6.24 -18.25
CA TYR A 116 2.56 6.53 -18.60
C TYR A 116 2.77 6.28 -20.09
N ALA A 117 3.21 7.31 -20.82
CA ALA A 117 3.47 7.24 -22.25
C ALA A 117 4.52 6.16 -22.59
N ALA A 118 4.34 5.51 -23.75
CA ALA A 118 5.24 4.48 -24.28
C ALA A 118 5.63 3.37 -23.26
N THR A 119 4.68 2.98 -22.40
CA THR A 119 4.86 1.94 -21.39
C THR A 119 3.93 0.76 -21.70
N MET A 120 4.48 -0.45 -21.78
CA MET A 120 3.67 -1.67 -21.89
C MET A 120 2.95 -1.91 -20.57
N VAL A 121 1.63 -2.04 -20.62
CA VAL A 121 0.78 -2.24 -19.43
C VAL A 121 -0.16 -3.43 -19.61
N VAL A 122 -0.63 -3.96 -18.49
CA VAL A 122 -1.68 -4.97 -18.42
C VAL A 122 -2.83 -4.39 -17.61
N GLU A 123 -3.99 -4.22 -18.23
CA GLU A 123 -5.20 -3.80 -17.53
C GLU A 123 -5.69 -4.90 -16.58
N ARG A 124 -6.03 -4.53 -15.35
CA ARG A 124 -6.61 -5.43 -14.35
C ARG A 124 -7.73 -4.74 -13.58
N GLU A 125 -8.91 -5.36 -13.57
CA GLU A 125 -9.97 -5.05 -12.61
C GLU A 125 -9.49 -5.42 -11.20
N LEU A 126 -9.45 -4.42 -10.32
CA LEU A 126 -9.06 -4.55 -8.93
C LEU A 126 -10.29 -4.32 -8.04
N LYS A 127 -11.05 -5.40 -7.89
CA LYS A 127 -12.23 -5.49 -7.02
C LYS A 127 -11.81 -6.13 -5.69
N ILE A 128 -12.06 -5.43 -4.58
CA ILE A 128 -11.71 -5.85 -3.21
C ILE A 128 -12.90 -5.50 -2.30
N PHE A 129 -13.38 -6.44 -1.49
CA PHE A 129 -14.56 -6.27 -0.64
C PHE A 129 -14.24 -5.79 0.78
N ASP A 130 -13.16 -6.27 1.40
CA ASP A 130 -12.78 -5.89 2.75
C ASP A 130 -12.17 -4.46 2.81
N PRO A 131 -12.70 -3.55 3.66
CA PRO A 131 -12.21 -2.19 3.75
C PRO A 131 -10.75 -2.04 4.20
N HIS A 132 -10.19 -2.99 4.98
CA HIS A 132 -8.79 -2.94 5.41
C HIS A 132 -7.87 -3.29 4.26
N ILE A 133 -8.18 -4.36 3.51
CA ILE A 133 -7.44 -4.74 2.29
C ILE A 133 -7.55 -3.64 1.24
N ALA A 134 -8.75 -3.12 0.98
CA ALA A 134 -8.96 -2.00 0.07
C ALA A 134 -8.11 -0.77 0.46
N SER A 135 -8.00 -0.47 1.76
CA SER A 135 -7.17 0.62 2.30
C SER A 135 -5.67 0.35 2.10
N SER A 136 -5.17 -0.83 2.44
CA SER A 136 -3.77 -1.25 2.22
C SER A 136 -3.40 -1.17 0.74
N VAL A 137 -4.17 -1.83 -0.12
CA VAL A 137 -4.00 -1.88 -1.57
C VAL A 137 -3.98 -0.48 -2.18
N THR A 138 -4.98 0.36 -1.88
CA THR A 138 -5.06 1.74 -2.39
C THR A 138 -3.80 2.53 -2.03
N ARG A 139 -3.28 2.39 -0.80
CA ARG A 139 -2.12 3.18 -0.33
C ARG A 139 -0.79 2.73 -0.92
N PHE A 140 -0.63 1.44 -1.21
CA PHE A 140 0.69 0.80 -1.36
C PHE A 140 0.95 0.17 -2.73
N LEU A 141 -0.08 -0.31 -3.43
CA LEU A 141 0.09 -1.04 -4.69
C LEU A 141 0.72 -0.18 -5.79
N ALA A 142 0.16 1.00 -6.03
CA ALA A 142 0.65 1.90 -7.09
C ALA A 142 2.05 2.46 -6.81
N LEU A 143 2.46 2.64 -5.55
CA LEU A 143 3.84 3.04 -5.24
C LEU A 143 4.84 1.94 -5.61
N THR A 144 4.48 0.67 -5.42
CA THR A 144 5.34 -0.46 -5.81
C THR A 144 5.51 -0.51 -7.32
N ASP A 145 4.40 -0.40 -8.06
CA ASP A 145 4.40 -0.40 -9.53
C ASP A 145 5.20 0.77 -10.12
N LYS A 146 4.96 1.98 -9.59
CA LYS A 146 5.74 3.19 -9.88
C LYS A 146 7.23 3.00 -9.62
N THR A 147 7.59 2.38 -8.50
CA THR A 147 9.01 2.17 -8.13
C THR A 147 9.69 1.26 -9.15
N LEU A 148 9.05 0.16 -9.54
CA LEU A 148 9.56 -0.77 -10.54
C LEU A 148 9.67 -0.14 -11.94
N TYR A 149 8.70 0.69 -12.33
CA TYR A 149 8.76 1.50 -13.54
C TYR A 149 9.92 2.50 -13.54
N LEU A 150 10.07 3.28 -12.46
CA LEU A 150 11.14 4.29 -12.35
C LEU A 150 12.54 3.65 -12.34
N LEU A 151 12.71 2.51 -11.64
CA LEU A 151 13.96 1.74 -11.68
C LEU A 151 14.31 1.28 -13.09
N GLY A 152 13.32 0.87 -13.90
CA GLY A 152 13.54 0.45 -15.29
C GLY A 152 13.80 1.60 -16.27
N ARG A 153 13.25 2.80 -16.03
CA ARG A 153 13.35 3.90 -16.99
C ARG A 153 14.43 4.93 -16.68
N ILE A 154 14.69 5.22 -15.40
CA ILE A 154 15.64 6.25 -14.97
C ILE A 154 16.58 5.78 -13.85
N GLY A 155 16.49 4.53 -13.39
CA GLY A 155 17.33 3.99 -12.31
C GLY A 155 18.83 4.17 -12.58
N GLY A 156 19.27 3.90 -13.81
CA GLY A 156 20.68 4.02 -14.25
C GLY A 156 21.25 5.44 -14.18
N GLN A 157 20.41 6.48 -14.06
CA GLN A 157 20.86 7.86 -13.84
C GLN A 157 21.31 8.10 -12.39
N TYR A 158 20.94 7.23 -11.45
CA TYR A 158 21.10 7.42 -10.01
C TYR A 158 21.78 6.26 -9.29
N MET A 159 21.93 5.11 -9.94
CA MET A 159 22.37 3.84 -9.37
C MET A 159 23.09 3.02 -10.44
N THR A 160 24.06 2.19 -10.07
CA THR A 160 24.66 1.22 -11.02
C THR A 160 23.70 0.06 -11.28
N GLU A 161 23.85 -0.66 -12.40
CA GLU A 161 23.00 -1.82 -12.71
C GLU A 161 22.98 -2.85 -11.57
N ALA A 162 24.14 -3.19 -10.99
CA ALA A 162 24.23 -4.09 -9.84
C ALA A 162 23.45 -3.57 -8.59
N GLN A 163 23.33 -2.25 -8.41
CA GLN A 163 22.50 -1.68 -7.35
C GLN A 163 21.01 -1.74 -7.69
N ILE A 164 20.65 -1.54 -8.97
CA ILE A 164 19.26 -1.67 -9.46
C ILE A 164 18.79 -3.11 -9.33
N ASP A 165 19.60 -4.08 -9.74
CA ASP A 165 19.32 -5.51 -9.61
C ASP A 165 19.16 -5.93 -8.15
N LYS A 166 20.03 -5.45 -7.25
CA LYS A 166 19.88 -5.70 -5.81
C LYS A 166 18.56 -5.15 -5.27
N VAL A 167 18.15 -3.94 -5.68
CA VAL A 167 16.84 -3.38 -5.28
C VAL A 167 15.68 -4.17 -5.88
N ARG A 168 15.76 -4.58 -7.15
CA ARG A 168 14.75 -5.42 -7.80
C ARG A 168 14.61 -6.76 -7.10
N ALA A 169 15.72 -7.40 -6.71
CA ALA A 169 15.73 -8.65 -5.95
C ALA A 169 15.06 -8.49 -4.57
N SER A 170 15.38 -7.43 -3.81
CA SER A 170 14.72 -7.17 -2.52
C SER A 170 13.23 -6.81 -2.64
N ILE A 171 12.79 -6.22 -3.76
CA ILE A 171 11.36 -6.03 -4.04
C ILE A 171 10.72 -7.37 -4.40
N GLN A 172 11.34 -8.16 -5.27
CA GLN A 172 10.88 -9.50 -5.67
C GLN A 172 10.69 -10.42 -4.45
N GLU A 173 11.66 -10.45 -3.54
CA GLU A 173 11.62 -11.22 -2.30
C GLU A 173 10.37 -10.88 -1.48
N ARG A 174 10.17 -9.61 -1.14
CA ARG A 174 9.00 -9.13 -0.37
C ARG A 174 7.66 -9.34 -1.08
N VAL A 175 7.62 -9.21 -2.41
CA VAL A 175 6.44 -9.52 -3.21
C VAL A 175 6.12 -11.01 -3.13
N THR A 176 7.13 -11.88 -3.21
CA THR A 176 6.98 -13.34 -3.08
C THR A 176 6.52 -13.74 -1.68
N GLU A 177 7.11 -13.16 -0.63
CA GLU A 177 6.68 -13.36 0.77
C GLU A 177 5.18 -13.03 0.94
N TYR A 178 4.77 -11.84 0.53
CA TYR A 178 3.38 -11.36 0.62
C TYR A 178 2.40 -12.24 -0.19
N ALA A 179 2.79 -12.64 -1.40
CA ALA A 179 1.96 -13.48 -2.27
C ALA A 179 1.85 -14.93 -1.77
N ASN A 180 2.88 -15.45 -1.10
CA ASN A 180 2.85 -16.77 -0.49
C ASN A 180 2.00 -16.76 0.78
N GLU A 181 2.17 -15.78 1.69
CA GLU A 181 1.33 -15.69 2.90
C GLU A 181 -0.15 -15.49 2.55
N GLY A 182 -0.47 -14.63 1.58
CA GLY A 182 -1.85 -14.43 1.13
C GLY A 182 -2.49 -15.72 0.59
N ARG A 183 -1.73 -16.52 -0.15
CA ARG A 183 -2.18 -17.84 -0.65
C ARG A 183 -2.36 -18.84 0.48
N HIS A 184 -1.36 -19.02 1.36
CA HIS A 184 -1.47 -19.91 2.51
C HIS A 184 -2.63 -19.52 3.44
N SER A 185 -2.90 -18.22 3.57
CA SER A 185 -4.02 -17.71 4.36
C SER A 185 -5.37 -18.04 3.72
N LEU A 186 -5.48 -17.97 2.39
CA LEU A 186 -6.65 -18.43 1.64
C LEU A 186 -6.85 -19.94 1.76
N ASP A 187 -5.80 -20.74 1.53
CA ASP A 187 -5.87 -22.20 1.65
C ASP A 187 -6.32 -22.63 3.06
N ALA A 188 -5.80 -21.97 4.10
CA ALA A 188 -6.18 -22.22 5.49
C ALA A 188 -7.63 -21.77 5.80
N ALA A 189 -8.05 -20.58 5.35
CA ALA A 189 -9.40 -20.08 5.56
C ALA A 189 -10.45 -20.93 4.83
N ALA A 190 -10.15 -21.37 3.60
CA ALA A 190 -11.01 -22.26 2.82
C ALA A 190 -11.18 -23.64 3.49
N GLU A 191 -10.09 -24.22 4.00
CA GLU A 191 -10.13 -25.50 4.70
C GLU A 191 -10.90 -25.43 6.03
N LEU A 192 -10.77 -24.32 6.77
CA LEU A 192 -11.55 -24.07 7.99
C LEU A 192 -13.04 -23.86 7.67
N ASN A 193 -13.36 -23.08 6.64
CA ASN A 193 -14.73 -22.81 6.20
C ASN A 193 -15.43 -24.11 5.75
N ARG A 194 -14.72 -24.95 4.96
CA ARG A 194 -15.16 -26.30 4.56
C ARG A 194 -15.51 -27.18 5.77
N LYS A 195 -14.62 -27.30 6.75
CA LYS A 195 -14.87 -28.04 8.00
C LYS A 195 -16.04 -27.46 8.80
N GLY A 196 -16.20 -26.14 8.80
CA GLY A 196 -17.33 -25.45 9.40
C GLY A 196 -18.66 -25.85 8.75
N ARG A 197 -18.73 -25.81 7.41
CA ARG A 197 -19.89 -26.23 6.62
C ARG A 197 -20.22 -27.71 6.82
N ASP A 198 -19.23 -28.60 6.73
CA ASP A 198 -19.39 -30.04 6.90
C ASP A 198 -19.93 -30.42 8.31
N SER A 199 -19.66 -29.61 9.33
CA SER A 199 -20.07 -29.84 10.72
C SER A 199 -21.38 -29.16 11.13
N ARG A 200 -22.03 -28.36 10.26
CA ARG A 200 -23.22 -27.57 10.61
C ARG A 200 -24.34 -27.68 9.57
N PRO A 201 -25.53 -28.22 9.93
CA PRO A 201 -26.63 -28.44 8.98
C PRO A 201 -27.40 -27.17 8.58
N MET A 202 -27.16 -26.03 9.24
CA MET A 202 -27.68 -24.72 8.84
C MET A 202 -26.53 -23.73 8.85
N TRP A 203 -26.04 -23.41 7.66
CA TRP A 203 -24.92 -22.49 7.44
C TRP A 203 -25.44 -21.15 6.93
N ILE A 204 -24.93 -20.06 7.48
CA ILE A 204 -25.27 -18.68 7.08
C ILE A 204 -24.27 -18.24 6.01
N GLU A 205 -24.76 -17.74 4.88
CA GLU A 205 -23.94 -17.24 3.77
C GLU A 205 -24.07 -15.71 3.67
N PRO A 206 -23.28 -14.94 4.44
CA PRO A 206 -23.27 -13.49 4.36
C PRO A 206 -22.60 -13.02 3.06
N HIS A 207 -23.01 -11.87 2.56
CA HIS A 207 -22.39 -11.22 1.42
C HIS A 207 -22.15 -9.74 1.72
N TYR A 208 -21.10 -9.18 1.10
CA TYR A 208 -20.86 -7.75 1.13
C TYR A 208 -21.87 -7.06 0.20
N THR A 209 -22.37 -5.89 0.61
CA THR A 209 -23.33 -5.09 -0.17
C THR A 209 -22.70 -4.42 -1.40
N GLY A 210 -21.37 -4.33 -1.43
CA GLY A 210 -20.58 -3.80 -2.53
C GLY A 210 -19.08 -3.95 -2.26
N ALA A 211 -18.26 -3.70 -3.26
CA ALA A 211 -16.80 -3.69 -3.10
C ALA A 211 -16.32 -2.39 -2.42
N ALA A 212 -15.35 -2.48 -1.52
CA ALA A 212 -14.70 -1.33 -0.89
C ALA A 212 -13.66 -0.64 -1.79
N LEU A 213 -13.19 -1.35 -2.82
CA LEU A 213 -12.41 -0.82 -3.94
C LEU A 213 -12.88 -1.52 -5.22
N ASP A 214 -13.19 -0.74 -6.25
CA ASP A 214 -13.52 -1.21 -7.59
C ASP A 214 -12.92 -0.20 -8.59
N GLU A 215 -11.73 -0.50 -9.09
CA GLU A 215 -10.96 0.37 -9.98
C GLU A 215 -10.24 -0.47 -11.05
N ASN A 216 -10.09 0.07 -12.26
CA ASN A 216 -9.21 -0.50 -13.28
C ASN A 216 -7.79 0.01 -13.07
N PHE A 217 -6.82 -0.89 -12.96
CA PHE A 217 -5.43 -0.56 -12.69
C PHE A 217 -4.49 -1.03 -13.81
N GLN A 218 -3.76 -0.07 -14.39
CA GLN A 218 -2.75 -0.31 -15.41
C GLN A 218 -1.45 -0.82 -14.80
N VAL A 219 -1.27 -2.14 -14.80
CA VAL A 219 -0.11 -2.79 -14.20
C VAL A 219 1.10 -2.74 -15.12
N LYS A 220 2.24 -2.19 -14.65
CA LYS A 220 3.47 -1.97 -15.45
C LYS A 220 4.55 -3.03 -15.22
N SER A 221 4.36 -3.92 -14.23
CA SER A 221 5.33 -4.96 -13.87
C SER A 221 4.67 -6.30 -13.52
N ARG A 222 5.33 -7.40 -13.90
CA ARG A 222 4.96 -8.76 -13.50
C ARG A 222 4.90 -8.95 -11.98
N LEU A 223 5.71 -8.20 -11.22
CA LEU A 223 5.70 -8.28 -9.75
C LEU A 223 4.44 -7.63 -9.16
N THR A 224 4.02 -6.51 -9.76
CA THR A 224 2.75 -5.86 -9.41
C THR A 224 1.55 -6.75 -9.75
N LEU A 225 1.59 -7.52 -10.85
CA LEU A 225 0.53 -8.52 -11.14
C LEU A 225 0.41 -9.53 -9.99
N ALA A 226 1.53 -10.07 -9.51
CA ALA A 226 1.52 -10.99 -8.37
C ALA A 226 0.96 -10.35 -7.08
N LEU A 227 1.13 -9.03 -6.88
CA LEU A 227 0.50 -8.30 -5.77
C LEU A 227 -1.00 -8.11 -5.95
N VAL A 228 -1.49 -7.89 -7.17
CA VAL A 228 -2.93 -7.83 -7.47
C VAL A 228 -3.60 -9.15 -7.15
N ASP A 229 -3.00 -10.27 -7.56
CA ASP A 229 -3.52 -11.61 -7.28
C ASP A 229 -3.44 -11.92 -5.77
N ALA A 230 -2.32 -11.56 -5.12
CA ALA A 230 -2.15 -11.72 -3.67
C ALA A 230 -3.16 -10.91 -2.84
N ALA A 231 -3.48 -9.68 -3.26
CA ALA A 231 -4.50 -8.87 -2.61
C ALA A 231 -5.89 -9.52 -2.68
N LYS A 232 -6.22 -10.16 -3.81
CA LYS A 232 -7.47 -10.93 -3.95
C LYS A 232 -7.48 -12.19 -3.08
N HIS A 233 -6.35 -12.86 -2.90
CA HIS A 233 -6.26 -13.98 -1.95
C HIS A 233 -6.49 -13.52 -0.50
N TRP A 234 -5.89 -12.41 -0.07
CA TRP A 234 -6.12 -11.83 1.26
C TRP A 234 -7.58 -11.41 1.47
N ASP A 235 -8.19 -10.77 0.47
CA ASP A 235 -9.59 -10.35 0.48
C ASP A 235 -10.55 -11.55 0.64
N GLU A 236 -10.40 -12.58 -0.19
CA GLU A 236 -11.25 -13.78 -0.14
C GLU A 236 -11.05 -14.55 1.17
N ALA A 237 -9.81 -14.65 1.64
CA ALA A 237 -9.50 -15.34 2.89
C ALA A 237 -10.13 -14.64 4.11
N ILE A 238 -10.13 -13.30 4.13
CA ILE A 238 -10.86 -12.53 5.16
C ILE A 238 -12.38 -12.69 4.99
N ARG A 239 -12.90 -12.69 3.75
CA ARG A 239 -14.32 -12.97 3.46
C ARG A 239 -14.78 -14.30 4.07
N LEU A 240 -14.00 -15.37 3.87
CA LEU A 240 -14.26 -16.70 4.43
C LEU A 240 -14.19 -16.72 5.97
N MET A 241 -13.30 -15.94 6.57
CA MET A 241 -13.21 -15.78 8.03
C MET A 241 -14.40 -14.98 8.60
N CYS A 242 -14.85 -13.92 7.91
CA CYS A 242 -16.07 -13.17 8.25
C CYS A 242 -17.31 -14.08 8.19
N GLU A 243 -17.44 -14.91 7.16
CA GLU A 243 -18.50 -15.92 7.07
C GLU A 243 -18.45 -16.92 8.23
N MET A 244 -17.27 -17.37 8.64
CA MET A 244 -17.11 -18.21 9.82
C MET A 244 -17.47 -17.49 11.13
N GLU A 245 -17.32 -16.17 11.23
CA GLU A 245 -17.75 -15.39 12.40
C GLU A 245 -19.28 -15.31 12.51
N PHE A 246 -19.99 -15.04 11.41
CA PHE A 246 -21.47 -15.15 11.36
C PHE A 246 -21.97 -16.55 11.77
N ASN A 247 -21.19 -17.59 11.49
CA ASN A 247 -21.45 -18.96 11.89
C ASN A 247 -20.87 -19.33 13.27
N ALA A 248 -20.29 -18.41 14.04
CA ALA A 248 -19.65 -18.67 15.34
C ALA A 248 -18.62 -19.82 15.30
N CYS A 249 -17.83 -19.87 14.22
CA CYS A 249 -16.69 -20.76 13.98
C CYS A 249 -15.34 -20.02 14.04
N ALA A 250 -15.34 -18.70 13.89
CA ALA A 250 -14.19 -17.81 14.09
C ALA A 250 -14.60 -16.63 14.99
N SER A 251 -13.61 -15.91 15.53
CA SER A 251 -13.85 -14.67 16.30
C SER A 251 -13.44 -13.42 15.52
N GLU A 252 -14.05 -12.29 15.85
CA GLU A 252 -13.66 -10.96 15.32
C GLU A 252 -12.16 -10.68 15.51
N SER A 253 -11.59 -11.10 16.64
CA SER A 253 -10.16 -10.95 16.94
C SER A 253 -9.28 -11.73 15.95
N GLN A 254 -9.64 -12.94 15.53
CA GLN A 254 -8.88 -13.69 14.52
C GLN A 254 -8.92 -12.99 13.15
N ILE A 255 -10.04 -12.36 12.80
CA ILE A 255 -10.15 -11.53 11.58
C ILE A 255 -9.28 -10.26 11.71
N GLY A 256 -9.26 -9.65 12.90
CA GLY A 256 -8.41 -8.50 13.24
C GLY A 256 -6.93 -8.81 13.06
N GLU A 257 -6.43 -9.90 13.66
CA GLU A 257 -5.05 -10.37 13.52
C GLU A 257 -4.66 -10.61 12.05
N MET A 258 -5.59 -11.14 11.26
CA MET A 258 -5.38 -11.40 9.83
C MET A 258 -5.23 -10.10 9.02
N ARG A 259 -6.11 -9.12 9.25
CA ARG A 259 -6.04 -7.78 8.66
C ARG A 259 -4.75 -7.05 9.06
N ILE A 260 -4.32 -7.19 10.32
CA ILE A 260 -3.05 -6.63 10.81
C ILE A 260 -1.85 -7.27 10.10
N ARG A 261 -1.86 -8.61 9.93
CA ARG A 261 -0.78 -9.35 9.27
C ARG A 261 -0.58 -8.94 7.81
N GLU A 262 -1.67 -8.88 7.03
CA GLU A 262 -1.64 -8.37 5.64
C GLU A 262 -0.98 -7.00 5.59
N ARG A 263 -1.52 -6.07 6.39
CA ARG A 263 -1.10 -4.68 6.37
C ARG A 263 0.35 -4.53 6.77
N ARG A 264 0.82 -5.28 7.76
CA ARG A 264 2.22 -5.23 8.21
C ARG A 264 3.17 -5.65 7.10
N GLN A 265 2.86 -6.70 6.36
CA GLN A 265 3.67 -7.15 5.22
C GLN A 265 3.65 -6.13 4.08
N PHE A 266 2.47 -5.66 3.65
CA PHE A 266 2.36 -4.71 2.54
C PHE A 266 2.97 -3.34 2.89
N ALA A 267 2.82 -2.88 4.14
CA ALA A 267 3.48 -1.67 4.63
C ALA A 267 5.02 -1.82 4.65
N GLY A 268 5.55 -3.01 4.93
CA GLY A 268 6.98 -3.31 4.84
C GLY A 268 7.53 -3.15 3.41
N LEU A 269 6.83 -3.72 2.43
CA LEU A 269 7.14 -3.51 1.01
C LEU A 269 7.03 -2.04 0.60
N ASN A 270 5.96 -1.36 1.02
CA ASN A 270 5.76 0.06 0.73
C ASN A 270 6.90 0.95 1.27
N ARG A 271 7.44 0.66 2.47
CA ARG A 271 8.59 1.39 3.04
C ARG A 271 9.86 1.21 2.21
N LEU A 272 10.12 0.00 1.69
CA LEU A 272 11.24 -0.26 0.78
C LEU A 272 11.08 0.60 -0.49
N CYS A 273 9.92 0.55 -1.13
CA CYS A 273 9.62 1.31 -2.35
C CYS A 273 9.71 2.83 -2.13
N ALA A 274 9.14 3.34 -1.03
CA ALA A 274 9.23 4.76 -0.67
C ALA A 274 10.69 5.20 -0.47
N SER A 275 11.52 4.41 0.21
CA SER A 275 12.94 4.69 0.42
C SER A 275 13.72 4.74 -0.89
N VAL A 276 13.42 3.84 -1.84
CA VAL A 276 14.03 3.83 -3.19
C VAL A 276 13.67 5.10 -3.97
N VAL A 277 12.38 5.45 -4.05
CA VAL A 277 11.90 6.64 -4.78
C VAL A 277 12.44 7.93 -4.16
N MET A 278 12.42 8.05 -2.82
CA MET A 278 13.02 9.20 -2.13
C MET A 278 14.53 9.27 -2.34
N GLY A 279 15.23 8.14 -2.35
CA GLY A 279 16.68 8.07 -2.60
C GLY A 279 17.07 8.57 -3.99
N MET A 280 16.34 8.16 -5.03
CA MET A 280 16.53 8.67 -6.39
C MET A 280 16.22 10.18 -6.47
N SER A 281 15.11 10.63 -5.87
CA SER A 281 14.73 12.04 -5.84
C SER A 281 15.82 12.93 -5.20
N ARG A 282 16.36 12.54 -4.03
CA ARG A 282 17.44 13.30 -3.38
C ARG A 282 18.70 13.39 -4.26
N ARG A 283 19.09 12.31 -4.95
CA ARG A 283 20.23 12.32 -5.87
C ARG A 283 19.99 13.24 -7.08
N SER A 284 18.76 13.30 -7.59
CA SER A 284 18.38 14.27 -8.64
C SER A 284 18.58 15.72 -8.21
N HIS A 285 18.14 16.08 -6.99
CA HIS A 285 18.25 17.46 -6.49
C HIS A 285 19.71 17.86 -6.17
N ALA A 286 20.53 16.92 -5.70
CA ALA A 286 21.96 17.15 -5.52
C ALA A 286 22.70 17.37 -6.87
N GLY A 287 22.26 16.69 -7.94
CA GLY A 287 22.78 16.86 -9.29
C GLY A 287 22.46 18.23 -9.89
N THR A 288 21.24 18.74 -9.71
CA THR A 288 20.87 20.10 -10.15
C THR A 288 21.55 21.18 -9.30
N ALA A 289 21.62 21.02 -7.98
CA ALA A 289 22.30 21.98 -7.09
C ALA A 289 23.78 22.17 -7.45
N ARG A 290 24.50 21.08 -7.76
CA ARG A 290 25.89 21.16 -8.25
C ARG A 290 26.04 21.85 -9.61
N ARG A 291 25.06 21.69 -10.51
CA ARG A 291 25.08 22.39 -11.81
C ARG A 291 24.81 23.89 -11.66
N SER A 292 23.94 24.31 -10.75
CA SER A 292 23.73 25.73 -10.47
C SER A 292 24.94 26.40 -9.84
N THR A 293 25.70 25.71 -8.97
CA THR A 293 26.93 26.28 -8.38
C THR A 293 28.11 26.26 -9.35
N SER A 294 28.24 25.28 -10.24
CA SER A 294 29.27 25.28 -11.28
C SER A 294 29.05 26.36 -12.35
N GLY A 295 27.83 26.87 -12.51
CA GLY A 295 27.53 28.00 -13.40
C GLY A 295 27.79 29.38 -12.77
N ALA A 296 28.02 29.47 -11.45
CA ALA A 296 28.17 30.73 -10.73
C ALA A 296 29.64 31.16 -10.53
N ASN A 297 30.61 30.24 -10.64
CA ASN A 297 32.05 30.51 -10.47
C ASN A 297 32.80 30.59 -11.83
N GLY A 298 32.09 30.98 -12.90
CA GLY A 298 32.60 30.95 -14.28
C GLY A 298 32.59 32.30 -14.99
N LEU A 299 32.67 33.41 -14.26
CA LEU A 299 32.72 34.78 -14.82
C LEU A 299 33.65 35.68 -13.99
N GLU A 300 34.93 35.77 -14.38
CA GLU A 300 35.73 36.99 -14.22
C GLU A 300 37.03 36.93 -15.06
N GLY A 301 37.14 37.83 -16.05
CA GLY A 301 38.34 38.15 -16.87
C GLY A 301 38.75 37.12 -17.94
N GLU A 302 39.15 37.47 -19.17
CA GLU A 302 39.15 38.69 -20.03
C GLU A 302 39.15 38.12 -21.49
N GLY A 303 38.75 38.74 -22.61
CA GLY A 303 38.29 40.08 -22.99
C GLY A 303 38.66 40.30 -24.48
N SER A 304 37.77 40.91 -25.30
CA SER A 304 38.02 41.32 -26.72
C SER A 304 38.21 40.18 -27.75
N THR A 305 37.78 40.22 -29.03
CA THR A 305 36.91 41.10 -29.85
C THR A 305 36.66 40.38 -31.20
N ALA A 306 35.46 40.47 -31.78
CA ALA A 306 35.22 40.68 -33.24
C ALA A 306 33.75 40.43 -33.61
N ASP A 307 33.19 41.33 -34.44
CA ASP A 307 31.89 41.17 -35.10
C ASP A 307 31.84 39.97 -36.05
N GLY A 308 30.63 39.45 -36.25
CA GLY A 308 30.37 38.31 -37.14
C GLY A 308 28.88 38.15 -37.43
N SER A 309 28.23 39.19 -37.93
CA SER A 309 26.86 39.08 -38.49
C SER A 309 26.80 37.98 -39.54
N PHE A 310 25.80 37.11 -39.46
CA PHE A 310 25.36 36.35 -40.63
C PHE A 310 23.84 36.20 -40.63
N ASP A 311 23.23 36.67 -41.73
CA ASP A 311 21.79 36.82 -41.88
C ASP A 311 21.03 35.50 -42.02
N ALA A 312 19.74 35.59 -41.74
CA ALA A 312 18.77 34.57 -42.14
C ALA A 312 18.47 34.67 -43.65
N ALA A 313 18.65 33.57 -44.37
CA ALA A 313 17.98 33.26 -45.63
C ALA A 313 17.33 31.89 -45.43
N ASP A 314 16.01 31.78 -45.30
CA ASP A 314 15.04 31.85 -46.40
C ASP A 314 15.50 31.13 -47.68
N THR A 315 14.85 30.00 -47.95
CA THR A 315 14.75 29.43 -49.29
C THR A 315 13.46 28.64 -49.39
N SER A 316 12.34 29.37 -49.44
CA SER A 316 11.09 28.80 -49.94
C SER A 316 11.17 28.61 -51.46
N GLN A 317 11.13 27.36 -51.95
CA GLN A 317 10.75 27.06 -53.32
C GLN A 317 9.51 26.14 -53.39
N LYS A 318 8.38 26.78 -53.68
CA LYS A 318 7.29 26.29 -54.56
C LYS A 318 7.84 25.93 -55.95
N GLU A 319 7.21 25.20 -56.87
CA GLU A 319 5.99 24.37 -57.01
C GLU A 319 6.27 23.42 -58.22
N ASN A 320 5.55 22.37 -58.62
CA ASN A 320 4.15 21.93 -58.48
C ASN A 320 4.07 20.36 -58.65
N PRO A 321 2.88 19.70 -58.73
CA PRO A 321 2.73 18.23 -58.78
C PRO A 321 2.56 17.65 -60.21
N ASP A 322 1.98 16.42 -60.30
CA ASP A 322 1.70 15.53 -61.46
C ASP A 322 2.78 14.43 -61.71
N SER A 323 2.47 13.17 -62.03
CA SER A 323 1.17 12.52 -62.31
C SER A 323 1.20 10.98 -62.10
N ALA A 324 0.02 10.39 -62.25
CA ALA A 324 -0.41 9.00 -62.13
C ALA A 324 0.48 7.84 -62.68
N THR A 325 0.39 6.71 -61.95
CA THR A 325 0.14 5.33 -62.45
C THR A 325 1.05 4.71 -63.53
N THR A 326 1.74 3.62 -63.17
CA THR A 326 1.53 2.27 -63.75
C THR A 326 1.90 1.22 -62.71
#